data_AF-A0A8H7LV84-F1
#
_entry.id   AF-A0A8H7LV84-F1
#
_cell.length_a   1.000
_cell.length_b   1.000
_cell.length_c   1.000
_cell.angle_alpha   90.00
_cell.angle_beta   90.00
_cell.angle_gamma   90.00
#
_symmetry.space_group_name_H-M   'P 1'
#
loop_
_entity.id
_entity.type
_entity.pdbx_description
1 polymer ?
#
loop_
_entity_poly.entity_id
_entity_poly.type
_entity_poly.pdbx_seq_one_letter_code
_entity_poly.pdbx_strand_id
1 'polypeptide(L)'
;MTLPPIQGLVKIDSYCVQDFGKLCRSCGNCSSQTKRQVQISQVIAKNGKLLASINSNYGDVATIDTKSNSYTSVKSICDTFQGNSSGKEPTTLTKNQSNSKCVFVTIPVRQLLTEFTL
;
A
#
# COMPACT_ATOMS: atom_id res chain seq x y z
N MET A 1 -30.25 -3.97 -12.78
CA MET A 1 -28.85 -4.39 -12.50
C MET A 1 -28.07 -3.13 -12.18
N THR A 2 -27.81 -2.86 -10.90
CA THR A 2 -26.97 -1.73 -10.50
C THR A 2 -25.54 -2.03 -10.94
N LEU A 3 -24.95 -1.13 -11.74
CA LEU A 3 -23.53 -1.19 -12.07
C LEU A 3 -22.74 -1.31 -10.74
N PRO A 4 -21.74 -2.21 -10.65
CA PRO A 4 -20.88 -2.25 -9.48
C PRO A 4 -20.31 -0.84 -9.27
N PRO A 5 -20.24 -0.35 -8.02
CA PRO A 5 -19.73 1.00 -7.74
C PRO A 5 -18.38 1.17 -8.43
N ILE A 6 -18.19 2.31 -9.10
CA ILE A 6 -16.98 2.62 -9.87
C ILE A 6 -15.79 2.50 -8.92
N GLN A 7 -15.09 1.36 -9.00
CA GLN A 7 -13.94 1.04 -8.17
C GLN A 7 -12.71 1.62 -8.86
N GLY A 8 -12.02 2.54 -8.18
CA GLY A 8 -10.75 3.05 -8.68
C GLY A 8 -9.67 1.99 -8.51
N LEU A 9 -8.97 1.62 -9.58
CA LEU A 9 -7.81 0.73 -9.53
C LEU A 9 -6.54 1.53 -9.81
N VAL A 10 -5.56 1.39 -8.93
CA VAL A 10 -4.19 1.86 -9.15
C VAL A 10 -3.28 0.64 -9.22
N LYS A 11 -2.65 0.43 -10.37
CA LYS A 11 -1.64 -0.62 -10.55
C LYS A 11 -0.27 0.03 -10.76
N ILE A 12 0.70 -0.34 -9.94
CA ILE A 12 2.10 0.10 -10.01
C ILE A 12 2.93 -1.15 -10.29
N ASP A 13 3.59 -1.18 -11.43
CA ASP A 13 4.34 -2.34 -11.91
C ASP A 13 5.67 -1.90 -12.53
N SER A 14 6.73 -2.67 -12.30
CA SER A 14 8.07 -2.42 -12.85
C SER A 14 8.59 -0.99 -12.64
N TYR A 15 8.40 -0.46 -11.43
CA TYR A 15 8.68 0.94 -11.10
C TYR A 15 9.80 1.06 -10.05
N CYS A 16 10.68 2.04 -10.22
CA CYS A 16 11.72 2.37 -9.24
C CYS A 16 11.39 3.70 -8.55
N VAL A 17 11.44 3.71 -7.22
CA VAL A 17 11.21 4.90 -6.41
C VAL A 17 12.28 5.04 -5.34
N GLN A 18 12.76 6.28 -5.16
CA GLN A 18 13.76 6.63 -4.16
C GLN A 18 13.35 7.90 -3.41
N ASP A 19 13.74 7.98 -2.13
CA ASP A 19 13.60 9.16 -1.26
C ASP A 19 12.16 9.69 -1.19
N PHE A 20 11.23 8.80 -0.81
CA PHE A 20 9.79 9.06 -0.88
C PHE A 20 9.08 9.09 0.48
N GLY A 21 8.06 9.94 0.57
CA GLY A 21 7.13 9.95 1.70
C GLY A 21 6.17 8.76 1.64
N LYS A 22 5.26 8.78 0.67
CA LYS A 22 4.31 7.67 0.41
C LYS A 22 4.26 7.40 -1.09
N LEU A 23 4.42 6.14 -1.52
CA LEU A 23 4.33 5.81 -2.96
C LEU A 23 2.87 5.85 -3.43
N CYS A 24 1.95 5.25 -2.67
CA CYS A 24 0.51 5.30 -2.97
C CYS A 24 -0.31 5.59 -1.71
N ARG A 25 -1.20 6.59 -1.79
CA ARG A 25 -2.13 6.97 -0.72
C ARG A 25 -3.55 7.06 -1.28
N SER A 26 -4.44 6.21 -0.78
CA SER A 26 -5.88 6.42 -0.92
C SER A 26 -6.26 7.71 -0.18
N CYS A 27 -6.96 8.65 -0.84
CA CYS A 27 -7.33 9.90 -0.19
C CYS A 27 -8.18 9.63 1.05
N GLY A 28 -7.72 10.06 2.22
CA GLY A 28 -8.39 9.73 3.48
C GLY A 28 -9.34 10.80 3.99
N ASN A 29 -9.34 12.00 3.43
CA ASN A 29 -10.13 13.14 3.91
C ASN A 29 -10.83 13.93 2.78
N CYS A 30 -10.87 13.37 1.57
CA CYS A 30 -11.60 13.96 0.44
C CYS A 30 -13.10 14.01 0.74
N SER A 31 -13.77 15.07 0.29
CA SER A 31 -15.22 15.26 0.45
C SER A 31 -16.03 14.11 -0.15
N SER A 32 -15.62 13.61 -1.31
CA SER A 32 -16.14 12.38 -1.91
C SER A 32 -15.17 11.23 -1.71
N GLN A 33 -15.70 10.08 -1.29
CA GLN A 33 -14.93 8.86 -1.03
C GLN A 33 -15.46 7.74 -1.89
N THR A 34 -14.54 6.95 -2.45
CA THR A 34 -14.84 5.76 -3.23
C THR A 34 -13.93 4.64 -2.78
N LYS A 35 -14.38 3.40 -3.01
CA LYS A 35 -13.56 2.21 -2.80
C LYS A 35 -12.42 2.21 -3.82
N ARG A 36 -11.19 2.05 -3.33
CA ARG A 36 -9.97 1.98 -4.14
C ARG A 36 -9.28 0.63 -3.97
N GLN A 37 -8.75 0.12 -5.08
CA GLN A 37 -7.88 -1.04 -5.12
C GLN A 37 -6.47 -0.59 -5.52
N VAL A 38 -5.47 -1.10 -4.81
CA VAL A 38 -4.06 -0.83 -5.08
C VAL A 38 -3.36 -2.16 -5.35
N GLN A 39 -2.63 -2.24 -6.45
CA GLN A 39 -1.82 -3.41 -6.80
C GLN A 39 -0.39 -2.96 -7.05
N ILE A 40 0.57 -3.56 -6.34
CA ILE A 40 2.00 -3.21 -6.44
C ILE A 40 2.83 -4.48 -6.65
N SER A 41 3.56 -4.54 -7.76
CA SER A 41 4.44 -5.65 -8.14
C SER A 41 5.70 -5.14 -8.83
N GLN A 42 6.78 -5.92 -8.78
CA GLN A 42 8.05 -5.63 -9.47
C GLN A 42 8.61 -4.22 -9.17
N VAL A 43 8.40 -3.70 -7.96
CA VAL A 43 8.84 -2.36 -7.55
C VAL A 43 10.18 -2.43 -6.81
N ILE A 44 11.08 -1.51 -7.14
CA ILE A 44 12.30 -1.23 -6.37
C ILE A 44 12.05 0.04 -5.56
N ALA A 45 11.97 -0.06 -4.25
CA ALA A 45 11.69 1.07 -3.36
C ALA A 45 12.82 1.31 -2.37
N LYS A 46 13.39 2.52 -2.39
CA LYS A 46 14.52 2.94 -1.57
C LYS A 46 14.20 4.17 -0.72
N ASN A 47 14.66 4.17 0.54
CA ASN A 47 14.55 5.32 1.48
C ASN A 47 13.12 5.88 1.62
N GLY A 48 12.14 4.99 1.76
CA GLY A 48 10.72 5.35 1.84
C GLY A 48 10.15 5.36 3.25
N LYS A 49 9.19 6.24 3.55
CA LYS A 49 8.42 6.13 4.81
C LYS A 49 7.29 5.08 4.71
N LEU A 50 6.56 5.01 3.60
CA LEU A 50 5.43 4.09 3.46
C LEU A 50 5.15 3.74 2.00
N LEU A 51 5.05 2.46 1.65
CA LEU A 51 4.76 2.06 0.28
C LEU A 51 3.28 2.32 -0.08
N ALA A 52 2.34 1.71 0.63
CA ALA A 52 0.91 1.89 0.38
C ALA A 52 0.13 2.27 1.64
N SER A 53 -0.91 3.07 1.45
CA SER A 53 -1.85 3.44 2.52
C SER A 53 -3.28 3.50 2.03
N ILE A 54 -4.17 2.77 2.71
CA ILE A 54 -5.55 2.56 2.29
C ILE A 54 -6.55 2.84 3.42
N ASN A 55 -7.81 3.11 3.08
CA ASN A 55 -8.86 3.34 4.06
C ASN A 55 -9.72 2.08 4.24
N SER A 56 -9.52 1.35 5.33
CA SER A 56 -10.16 0.03 5.52
C SER A 56 -11.67 0.12 5.69
N ASN A 57 -12.17 1.23 6.26
CA ASN A 57 -13.59 1.50 6.45
C ASN A 57 -14.36 1.75 5.15
N TYR A 58 -13.69 2.20 4.08
CA TYR A 58 -14.29 2.33 2.74
C TYR A 58 -14.14 1.06 1.91
N GLY A 59 -13.59 0.00 2.49
CA GLY A 59 -13.41 -1.29 1.84
C GLY A 59 -12.23 -1.31 0.86
N ASP A 60 -11.29 -0.35 0.97
CA ASP A 60 -10.09 -0.33 0.15
C ASP A 60 -9.26 -1.61 0.38
N VAL A 61 -8.58 -2.06 -0.68
CA VAL A 61 -7.67 -3.21 -0.62
C VAL A 61 -6.38 -2.89 -1.34
N ALA A 62 -5.25 -3.16 -0.70
CA ALA A 62 -3.92 -3.09 -1.27
C ALA A 62 -3.34 -4.50 -1.33
N THR A 63 -3.07 -4.98 -2.54
CA THR A 63 -2.38 -6.24 -2.80
C THR A 63 -0.95 -5.92 -3.22
N ILE A 64 0.02 -6.36 -2.42
CA ILE A 64 1.43 -6.06 -2.62
C ILE A 64 2.18 -7.38 -2.75
N ASP A 65 2.75 -7.60 -3.93
CA ASP A 65 3.60 -8.76 -4.18
C ASP A 65 5.00 -8.51 -3.61
N THR A 66 5.18 -8.82 -2.33
CA THR A 66 6.45 -8.63 -1.64
C THR A 66 7.58 -9.48 -2.21
N LYS A 67 7.28 -10.57 -2.93
CA LYS A 67 8.31 -11.45 -3.50
C LYS A 67 8.99 -10.85 -4.72
N SER A 68 8.23 -10.15 -5.57
CA SER A 68 8.79 -9.46 -6.74
C SER A 68 9.33 -8.06 -6.42
N ASN A 69 8.96 -7.50 -5.28
CA ASN A 69 9.41 -6.18 -4.87
C ASN A 69 10.74 -6.24 -4.11
N SER A 70 11.58 -5.23 -4.31
CA SER A 70 12.81 -5.03 -3.56
C SER A 70 12.71 -3.77 -2.70
N TYR A 71 13.04 -3.89 -1.42
CA TYR A 71 12.93 -2.79 -0.44
C TYR A 71 14.27 -2.51 0.21
N THR A 72 14.71 -1.25 0.19
CA THR A 72 15.89 -0.78 0.93
C THR A 72 15.50 0.39 1.81
N SER A 73 15.68 0.28 3.12
CA SER A 73 15.37 1.36 4.08
C SER A 73 13.92 1.87 4.05
N VAL A 74 12.96 1.04 3.61
CA VAL A 74 11.52 1.35 3.63
C VAL A 74 10.94 1.04 5.01
N LYS A 75 10.26 2.00 5.65
CA LYS A 75 9.80 1.85 7.06
C LYS A 75 8.51 1.05 7.23
N SER A 76 7.59 1.11 6.27
CA SER A 76 6.35 0.32 6.28
C SER A 76 5.90 -0.01 4.86
N ILE A 77 5.36 -1.21 4.67
CA ILE A 77 4.82 -1.70 3.40
C ILE A 77 3.36 -1.26 3.24
N CYS A 78 2.52 -1.49 4.24
CA CYS A 78 1.11 -1.14 4.14
C CYS A 78 0.51 -0.75 5.48
N ASP A 79 -0.11 0.42 5.51
CA ASP A 79 -0.85 0.94 6.67
C ASP A 79 -2.32 1.13 6.32
N THR A 80 -3.21 0.86 7.28
CA THR A 80 -4.65 1.12 7.12
C THR A 80 -5.08 2.31 7.97
N PHE A 81 -6.07 3.04 7.47
CA PHE A 81 -6.60 4.25 8.09
C PHE A 81 -8.12 4.22 8.16
N GLN A 82 -8.66 4.95 9.13
CA GLN A 82 -10.07 5.33 9.18
C GLN A 82 -10.24 6.62 8.37
N GLY A 83 -10.62 6.47 7.10
CA GLY A 83 -10.92 7.61 6.22
C GLY A 83 -12.20 8.33 6.65
N ASN A 84 -12.31 9.60 6.29
CA ASN A 84 -13.46 10.47 6.51
C ASN A 84 -13.70 11.41 5.32
N SER A 85 -14.81 12.15 5.38
CA SER A 85 -15.21 13.14 4.35
C SER A 85 -15.26 14.57 4.89
N SER A 86 -14.64 14.82 6.05
CA SER A 86 -14.72 16.10 6.77
C SER A 86 -13.50 17.00 6.58
N GLY A 87 -12.51 16.57 5.79
CA GLY A 87 -11.22 17.26 5.64
C GLY A 87 -10.24 17.01 6.80
N LYS A 88 -10.69 16.41 7.91
CA LYS A 88 -9.83 16.07 9.06
C LYS A 88 -8.84 14.97 8.71
N GLU A 89 -7.66 15.01 9.31
CA GLU A 89 -6.65 13.98 9.07
C GLU A 89 -7.16 12.58 9.51
N PRO A 90 -6.98 11.54 8.66
CA PRO A 90 -7.44 10.19 8.95
C PRO A 90 -6.66 9.54 10.10
N THR A 91 -7.36 8.86 11.00
CA THR A 91 -6.73 8.12 12.08
C THR A 91 -6.07 6.84 11.55
N THR A 92 -4.84 6.54 11.99
CA THR A 92 -4.19 5.27 11.67
C THR A 92 -4.82 4.12 12.44
N LEU A 93 -5.09 3.00 11.78
CA LEU A 93 -5.67 1.81 12.40
C LEU A 93 -4.62 0.70 12.56
N THR A 94 -3.94 0.33 11.48
CA THR A 94 -2.86 -0.66 11.50
C THR A 94 -1.61 -0.12 10.83
N LYS A 95 -0.45 -0.52 11.35
CA LYS A 95 0.85 -0.16 10.76
C LYS A 95 1.61 -1.42 10.39
N ASN A 96 2.07 -1.48 9.14
CA ASN A 96 2.87 -2.57 8.59
C ASN A 96 2.39 -3.98 8.97
N GLN A 97 1.08 -4.19 8.99
CA GLN A 97 0.47 -5.46 9.42
C GLN A 97 -0.35 -6.04 8.28
N SER A 98 -0.03 -7.28 7.91
CA SER A 98 -0.79 -8.02 6.91
C SER A 98 -2.17 -8.37 7.44
N ASN A 99 -3.21 -8.13 6.63
CA ASN A 99 -4.60 -8.44 6.92
C ASN A 99 -5.42 -8.50 5.60
N SER A 100 -6.74 -8.65 5.70
CA SER A 100 -7.62 -8.75 4.52
C SER A 100 -7.70 -7.47 3.67
N LYS A 101 -7.15 -6.34 4.13
CA LYS A 101 -7.10 -5.05 3.42
C LYS A 101 -5.70 -4.75 2.92
N CYS A 102 -4.69 -4.91 3.77
CA CYS A 102 -3.29 -4.87 3.40
C CYS A 102 -2.79 -6.30 3.15
N VAL A 103 -2.95 -6.79 1.93
CA VAL A 103 -2.62 -8.16 1.54
C VAL A 103 -1.17 -8.19 1.07
N PHE A 104 -0.28 -8.64 1.95
CA PHE A 104 1.13 -8.88 1.64
C PHE A 104 1.69 -10.01 2.51
N VAL A 105 2.74 -10.68 2.02
CA VAL A 105 3.45 -11.67 2.82
C VAL A 105 4.56 -10.98 3.57
N THR A 106 4.57 -11.10 4.89
CA THR A 106 5.69 -10.64 5.71
C THR A 106 6.90 -11.51 5.36
N ILE A 107 7.90 -10.93 4.72
CA ILE A 107 9.13 -11.67 4.41
C ILE A 107 9.96 -11.77 5.71
N PRO A 108 10.25 -12.98 6.21
CA PRO A 108 11.20 -13.12 7.30
C PRO A 108 12.59 -12.66 6.82
N VAL A 109 13.28 -11.90 7.67
CA VAL A 109 14.60 -11.27 7.42
C VAL A 109 15.65 -12.22 6.80
N ARG A 110 15.49 -13.54 6.96
CA ARG A 110 16.42 -14.55 6.44
C ARG A 110 16.41 -14.75 4.92
N GLN A 111 15.42 -14.28 4.17
CA GLN A 111 15.37 -14.57 2.72
C GLN A 111 16.05 -13.49 1.85
N LEU A 112 16.50 -12.37 2.41
CA LEU A 112 17.21 -11.32 1.69
C LEU A 112 18.70 -11.62 1.42
N LEU A 113 19.26 -12.71 1.97
CA LEU A 113 20.68 -13.04 1.81
C LEU A 113 20.96 -14.15 0.78
N THR A 114 19.94 -14.78 0.19
CA THR A 114 20.14 -15.91 -0.75
C THR A 114 20.09 -15.55 -2.23
N GLU A 115 19.74 -14.32 -2.62
CA GLU A 115 19.64 -13.94 -4.05
C GLU A 115 20.66 -12.89 -4.51
N PHE A 116 21.63 -12.51 -3.65
CA PHE A 116 22.71 -11.57 -4.01
C PHE A 116 24.12 -12.19 -4.04
N THR A 117 24.21 -13.52 -4.11
CA THR A 117 25.44 -14.21 -4.51
C THR A 117 25.25 -14.77 -5.92
N LEU A 118 25.58 -13.94 -6.91
CA LEU A 118 26.24 -14.38 -8.14
C LEU A 118 27.59 -13.67 -8.18
#